data_AF-A0A965C6V0-F1
#
_entry.id   AF-A0A965C6V0-F1
#
_cell.length_a   1.000
_cell.length_b   1.000
_cell.length_c   1.000
_cell.angle_alpha   90.00
_cell.angle_beta   90.00
_cell.angle_gamma   90.00
#
_symmetry.space_group_name_H-M   'P 1'
#
loop_
_entity.id
_entity.type
_entity.pdbx_description
1 polymer ?
#
loop_
_entity_poly.entity_id
_entity_poly.type
_entity_poly.pdbx_seq_one_letter_code
_entity_poly.pdbx_strand_id
1 'polypeptide(L)'
;GVPIKQGIAVTGAMNQHGEVMAIGGLNEKIEGYFRICKAIGLDGKQGVIIPKRNLAHMLLDHEVVAAVKAGQFHIYAVNNVFEGIELLTGVQAGTPSDGRYPENSVLGKAEHHLETFRKAFQHNQPIQLNTR
;
A
#
# COMPACT_ATOMS: atom_id res chain seq x y z
N GLY A 1 -11.59 10.12 -0.96
CA GLY A 1 -10.48 9.22 -0.57
C GLY A 1 -10.71 7.82 -1.11
N VAL A 2 -9.75 6.91 -0.93
CA VAL A 2 -9.87 5.50 -1.34
C VAL A 2 -9.77 4.62 -0.09
N PRO A 3 -10.78 3.76 0.21
CA PRO A 3 -10.71 2.85 1.34
C PRO A 3 -9.55 1.85 1.19
N ILE A 4 -8.99 1.42 2.33
CA ILE A 4 -7.94 0.40 2.38
C ILE A 4 -8.38 -0.81 3.21
N LYS A 5 -7.98 -2.01 2.79
CA LYS A 5 -8.24 -3.27 3.49
C LYS A 5 -7.37 -3.36 4.75
N GLN A 6 -7.99 -3.23 5.92
CA GLN A 6 -7.29 -3.25 7.23
C GLN A 6 -6.77 -4.64 7.65
N GLY A 7 -7.25 -5.71 7.00
CA GLY A 7 -6.74 -7.07 7.23
C GLY A 7 -5.36 -7.34 6.60
N ILE A 8 -4.79 -6.37 5.87
CA ILE A 8 -3.50 -6.55 5.22
C ILE A 8 -2.48 -5.60 5.85
N ALA A 9 -1.52 -6.15 6.60
CA ALA A 9 -0.36 -5.39 7.05
C ALA A 9 0.64 -5.18 5.91
N VAL A 10 1.48 -4.16 6.04
CA VAL A 10 2.46 -3.79 5.01
C VAL A 10 3.82 -3.60 5.66
N THR A 11 4.86 -4.17 5.05
CA THR A 11 6.24 -3.86 5.41
C THR A 11 7.13 -3.80 4.18
N GLY A 12 8.10 -2.88 4.20
CA GLY A 12 9.03 -2.66 3.10
C GLY A 12 9.62 -1.25 3.16
N ALA A 13 10.74 -1.07 2.47
CA ALA A 13 11.27 0.25 2.14
C ALA A 13 11.04 0.51 0.63
N MET A 14 11.13 1.76 0.18
CA MET A 14 11.06 2.09 -1.24
C MET A 14 12.10 3.13 -1.63
N ASN A 15 12.49 3.15 -2.92
CA ASN A 15 13.25 4.25 -3.51
C ASN A 15 12.33 5.25 -4.22
N GLN A 16 12.92 6.30 -4.80
CA GLN A 16 12.18 7.35 -5.51
C GLN A 16 11.44 6.88 -6.77
N HIS A 17 11.79 5.70 -7.29
CA HIS A 17 11.12 5.07 -8.43
C HIS A 17 9.97 4.16 -8.00
N GLY A 18 9.69 4.06 -6.70
CA GLY A 18 8.66 3.20 -6.14
C GLY A 18 9.06 1.73 -6.05
N GLU A 19 10.33 1.38 -6.32
CA GLU A 19 10.80 0.02 -6.19
C GLU A 19 10.90 -0.37 -4.72
N VAL A 20 10.33 -1.52 -4.36
CA VAL A 20 10.32 -2.04 -3.00
C VAL A 20 11.65 -2.72 -2.71
N MET A 21 12.28 -2.29 -1.62
CA MET A 21 13.60 -2.71 -1.17
C MET A 21 13.50 -3.70 -0.02
N ALA A 22 14.52 -4.55 0.09
CA ALA A 22 14.61 -5.51 1.17
C ALA A 22 14.72 -4.83 2.53
N ILE A 23 14.21 -5.51 3.56
CA ILE A 23 14.24 -5.06 4.95
C ILE A 23 14.75 -6.16 5.88
N GLY A 24 15.20 -5.75 7.07
CA GLY A 24 15.48 -6.65 8.20
C GLY A 24 14.23 -6.97 9.03
N GLY A 25 14.31 -8.09 9.75
CA GLY A 25 13.28 -8.55 10.70
C GLY A 25 11.97 -8.97 10.04
N LEU A 26 12.04 -9.54 8.83
CA LEU A 26 10.87 -9.87 8.02
C LEU A 26 10.00 -10.95 8.67
N ASN A 27 10.63 -12.04 9.14
CA ASN A 27 9.92 -13.19 9.70
C ASN A 27 9.16 -12.76 10.96
N GLU A 28 9.81 -11.99 11.83
CA GLU A 28 9.25 -11.48 13.08
C GLU A 28 8.07 -10.54 12.83
N LYS A 29 8.11 -9.75 11.76
CA LYS A 29 7.00 -8.88 11.34
C LYS A 29 5.81 -9.68 10.83
N ILE A 30 6.05 -10.69 9.99
CA ILE A 30 4.99 -11.56 9.47
C ILE A 30 4.34 -12.33 10.62
N GLU A 31 5.13 -12.98 11.46
CA GLU A 31 4.66 -13.77 12.58
C GLU A 31 3.99 -12.91 13.66
N GLY A 32 4.51 -11.70 13.90
CA GLY A 32 3.89 -10.74 14.80
C GLY A 32 2.48 -10.36 14.38
N TYR A 33 2.29 -10.05 13.10
CA TYR A 33 0.96 -9.75 12.57
C TYR A 33 0.05 -10.99 12.59
N PHE A 34 0.57 -12.14 12.16
CA PHE A 34 -0.17 -13.40 12.19
C PHE A 34 -0.69 -13.75 13.60
N ARG A 35 0.13 -13.58 14.66
CA ARG A 35 -0.30 -13.82 16.05
C ARG A 35 -1.48 -12.95 16.45
N ILE A 36 -1.48 -11.67 16.03
CA ILE A 36 -2.61 -10.76 16.30
C ILE A 36 -3.86 -11.23 15.55
N CYS A 37 -3.73 -11.52 14.25
CA CYS A 37 -4.81 -12.06 13.42
C CYS A 37 -5.41 -13.34 14.00
N LYS A 38 -4.56 -14.26 14.47
CA LYS A 38 -4.99 -15.49 15.14
C LYS A 38 -5.73 -15.20 16.45
N ALA A 39 -5.23 -14.27 17.27
CA ALA A 39 -5.86 -13.92 18.54
C ALA A 39 -7.26 -13.29 18.38
N ILE A 40 -7.49 -12.54 17.31
CA ILE A 40 -8.80 -11.94 16.98
C ILE A 40 -9.70 -12.85 16.14
N GLY A 41 -9.17 -13.98 15.67
CA GLY A 41 -9.82 -14.89 14.74
C GLY A 41 -9.38 -14.68 13.29
N LEU A 42 -8.92 -15.77 12.66
CA LEU A 42 -8.55 -15.77 11.24
C LEU A 42 -9.80 -15.72 10.36
N ASP A 43 -9.87 -14.73 9.46
CA ASP A 43 -11.03 -14.49 8.59
C ASP A 43 -10.83 -14.97 7.14
N GLY A 44 -9.65 -15.52 6.83
CA GLY A 44 -9.29 -15.98 5.49
C GLY A 44 -8.93 -14.87 4.49
N LYS A 45 -8.91 -13.61 4.93
CA LYS A 45 -8.56 -12.44 4.11
C LYS A 45 -7.31 -11.73 4.61
N GLN A 46 -6.91 -11.99 5.85
CA GLN A 46 -5.76 -11.38 6.48
C GLN A 46 -4.43 -11.76 5.80
N GLY A 47 -3.46 -10.86 5.84
CA GLY A 47 -2.14 -11.15 5.28
C GLY A 47 -1.12 -10.02 5.41
N VAL A 48 0.04 -10.22 4.80
CA VAL A 48 1.14 -9.23 4.81
C VAL A 48 1.65 -8.98 3.39
N ILE A 49 1.77 -7.71 3.02
CA ILE A 49 2.54 -7.28 1.84
C ILE A 49 4.01 -7.14 2.25
N ILE A 50 4.89 -7.79 1.48
CA ILE A 50 6.34 -7.84 1.72
C ILE A 50 7.14 -7.50 0.45
N PRO A 51 8.41 -7.11 0.59
CA PRO A 51 9.31 -6.98 -0.57
C PRO A 51 9.55 -8.34 -1.23
N LYS A 52 9.38 -8.43 -2.55
CA LYS A 52 9.72 -9.66 -3.30
C LYS A 52 11.18 -10.08 -3.11
N ARG A 53 12.08 -9.10 -2.94
CA ARG A 53 13.51 -9.30 -2.68
C ARG A 53 13.79 -10.06 -1.39
N ASN A 54 12.86 -10.09 -0.44
CA ASN A 54 13.01 -10.79 0.82
C ASN A 54 12.64 -12.28 0.76
N LEU A 55 12.03 -12.76 -0.34
CA LEU A 55 11.54 -14.15 -0.45
C LEU A 55 12.62 -15.20 -0.16
N ALA A 56 13.86 -14.98 -0.63
CA ALA A 56 14.98 -15.91 -0.45
C ALA A 56 15.43 -16.05 1.02
N HIS A 57 14.99 -15.16 1.91
CA HIS A 57 15.38 -15.11 3.31
C HIS A 57 14.22 -15.47 4.25
N MET A 58 13.07 -15.90 3.71
CA MET A 58 11.91 -16.26 4.50
C MET A 58 12.10 -17.61 5.16
N LEU A 59 11.99 -17.62 6.49
CA LEU A 59 12.00 -18.81 7.34
C LEU A 59 10.91 -18.59 8.39
N LEU A 60 9.68 -18.97 8.03
CA LEU A 60 8.51 -18.75 8.86
C LEU A 60 8.20 -19.97 9.73
N ASP A 61 7.63 -19.72 10.91
CA ASP A 61 7.06 -20.76 11.76
C ASP A 61 6.07 -21.65 10.98
N HIS A 62 6.09 -22.95 11.31
CA HIS A 62 5.20 -23.96 10.74
C HIS A 62 3.73 -23.57 10.82
N GLU A 63 3.31 -22.88 11.87
CA GLU A 63 1.93 -22.45 12.02
C GLU A 63 1.52 -21.44 10.94
N VAL A 64 2.38 -20.48 10.64
CA VAL A 64 2.13 -19.50 9.56
C VAL A 64 2.05 -20.23 8.22
N VAL A 65 2.99 -21.15 7.97
CA VAL A 65 3.00 -21.96 6.73
C VAL A 65 1.71 -22.79 6.60
N ALA A 66 1.22 -23.38 7.70
CA ALA A 66 -0.02 -24.14 7.70
C ALA A 66 -1.24 -23.26 7.40
N ALA A 67 -1.35 -22.08 8.03
CA ALA A 67 -2.43 -21.14 7.77
C ALA A 67 -2.43 -20.62 6.33
N VAL A 68 -1.25 -20.36 5.75
CA VAL A 68 -1.11 -19.98 4.34
C VAL A 68 -1.56 -21.12 3.42
N LYS A 69 -1.12 -22.36 3.68
CA LYS A 69 -1.56 -23.54 2.92
C LYS A 69 -3.07 -23.77 3.00
N ALA A 70 -3.69 -23.46 4.14
CA ALA A 70 -5.13 -23.56 4.35
C ALA A 70 -5.92 -22.37 3.78
N GLY A 71 -5.25 -21.37 3.19
CA GLY A 71 -5.90 -20.16 2.66
C GLY A 71 -6.45 -19.22 3.74
N GLN A 72 -6.04 -19.41 4.99
CA GLN A 72 -6.51 -18.62 6.14
C GLN A 72 -5.70 -17.33 6.35
N PHE A 73 -4.49 -17.27 5.78
CA PHE A 73 -3.59 -16.13 5.85
C PHE A 73 -2.81 -16.00 4.54
N HIS A 74 -2.44 -14.78 4.13
CA HIS A 74 -1.85 -14.52 2.82
C HIS A 74 -0.53 -13.76 2.92
N ILE A 75 0.42 -14.07 2.04
CA ILE A 75 1.67 -13.33 1.91
C ILE A 75 1.78 -12.83 0.47
N TYR A 76 1.82 -11.51 0.31
CA TYR A 76 1.84 -10.83 -0.98
C TYR A 76 3.23 -10.23 -1.21
N ALA A 77 3.99 -10.81 -2.14
CA ALA A 77 5.32 -10.33 -2.48
C ALA A 77 5.25 -9.34 -3.66
N VAL A 78 5.66 -8.09 -3.44
CA VAL A 78 5.58 -7.02 -4.44
C VAL A 78 6.96 -6.47 -4.83
N ASN A 79 7.11 -6.02 -6.09
CA ASN A 79 8.32 -5.33 -6.55
C ASN A 79 8.19 -3.82 -6.51
N ASN A 80 6.98 -3.29 -6.67
CA ASN A 80 6.72 -1.86 -6.71
C ASN A 80 5.56 -1.50 -5.78
N VAL A 81 5.60 -0.31 -5.18
CA VAL A 81 4.55 0.18 -4.28
C VAL A 81 3.17 0.29 -4.95
N PHE A 82 3.13 0.44 -6.28
CA PHE A 82 1.88 0.44 -7.03
C PHE A 82 1.15 -0.91 -6.97
N GLU A 83 1.88 -2.04 -6.96
CA GLU A 83 1.27 -3.36 -6.74
C GLU A 83 0.64 -3.44 -5.34
N GLY A 84 1.31 -2.87 -4.33
CA GLY A 84 0.84 -2.83 -2.96
C GLY A 84 -0.44 -2.01 -2.79
N ILE A 85 -0.49 -0.81 -3.37
CA ILE A 85 -1.69 0.04 -3.24
C ILE A 85 -2.90 -0.55 -3.97
N GLU A 86 -2.69 -1.27 -5.07
CA GLU A 86 -3.74 -2.00 -5.77
C GLU A 86 -4.31 -3.13 -4.91
N LEU A 87 -3.45 -3.90 -4.25
CA LEU A 87 -3.89 -4.96 -3.33
C LEU A 87 -4.72 -4.40 -2.16
N LEU A 88 -4.26 -3.29 -1.56
CA LEU A 88 -4.91 -2.65 -0.41
C LEU A 88 -6.25 -2.02 -0.76
N THR A 89 -6.39 -1.44 -1.95
CA THR A 89 -7.58 -0.68 -2.33
C THR A 89 -8.55 -1.46 -3.22
N GLY A 90 -8.07 -2.48 -3.94
CA GLY A 90 -8.81 -3.14 -5.02
C GLY A 90 -9.00 -2.26 -6.26
N VAL A 91 -8.29 -1.14 -6.36
CA VAL A 91 -8.36 -0.17 -7.45
C VAL A 91 -7.00 -0.07 -8.12
N GLN A 92 -6.96 -0.07 -9.44
CA GLN A 92 -5.73 0.12 -10.23
C GLN A 92 -5.00 1.40 -9.79
N ALA A 93 -3.67 1.36 -9.66
CA ALA A 93 -2.86 2.54 -9.33
C ALA A 93 -2.99 3.60 -10.42
N GLY A 94 -2.93 3.16 -11.68
CA GLY A 94 -3.02 3.98 -12.88
C GLY A 94 -1.64 4.43 -13.36
N THR A 95 -1.48 4.48 -14.68
CA THR A 95 -0.27 4.99 -15.36
C THR A 95 -0.65 6.27 -16.07
N PRO A 96 0.19 7.32 -16.06
CA PRO A 96 -0.15 8.56 -16.74
C PRO A 96 -0.21 8.35 -18.26
N SER A 97 -1.25 8.88 -18.88
CA SER A 97 -1.42 9.01 -20.33
C SER A 97 -1.63 10.49 -20.65
N ASP A 98 -0.84 11.05 -21.57
CA ASP A 98 -0.93 12.47 -21.96
C ASP A 98 -0.88 13.45 -20.77
N GLY A 99 -0.07 13.12 -19.76
CA GLY A 99 0.12 13.94 -18.56
C GLY A 99 -0.99 13.83 -17.51
N ARG A 100 -1.97 12.92 -17.67
CA ARG A 100 -3.07 12.68 -16.72
C ARG A 100 -3.15 11.22 -16.29
N TYR A 101 -3.56 10.98 -15.06
CA TYR A 101 -3.90 9.63 -14.62
C TYR A 101 -5.38 9.31 -14.93
N PRO A 102 -5.74 8.03 -15.18
CA PRO A 102 -7.14 7.65 -15.34
C PRO A 102 -7.95 8.04 -14.10
N GLU A 103 -9.07 8.75 -14.28
CA GLU A 103 -9.83 9.34 -13.15
C GLU A 103 -10.25 8.31 -12.09
N ASN A 104 -10.54 7.08 -12.53
CA ASN A 104 -10.99 6.00 -11.65
C ASN A 104 -9.83 5.26 -10.94
N SER A 105 -8.57 5.59 -11.23
CA SER A 105 -7.39 5.00 -10.59
C SER A 105 -7.08 5.66 -9.23
N VAL A 106 -6.20 5.03 -8.45
CA VAL A 106 -5.74 5.62 -7.17
C VAL A 106 -5.02 6.95 -7.43
N LEU A 107 -4.09 6.99 -8.39
CA LEU A 107 -3.32 8.19 -8.71
C LEU A 107 -4.17 9.28 -9.39
N GLY A 108 -5.19 8.92 -10.18
CA GLY A 108 -6.16 9.89 -10.72
C GLY A 108 -6.99 10.55 -9.63
N LYS A 109 -7.44 9.78 -8.64
CA LYS A 109 -8.14 10.33 -7.46
C LYS A 109 -7.22 11.23 -6.62
N ALA A 110 -5.95 10.88 -6.49
CA ALA A 110 -4.95 11.70 -5.80
C ALA A 110 -4.68 13.02 -6.55
N GLU A 111 -4.48 12.95 -7.88
CA GLU A 111 -4.30 14.12 -8.76
C GLU A 111 -5.49 15.08 -8.63
N HIS A 112 -6.71 14.58 -8.76
CA HIS A 112 -7.93 15.39 -8.62
C HIS A 112 -8.04 16.07 -7.24
N HIS A 113 -7.65 15.37 -6.18
CA HIS A 113 -7.66 15.94 -4.83
C HIS A 113 -6.61 17.03 -4.65
N LEU A 114 -5.40 16.84 -5.20
CA LEU A 114 -4.35 17.87 -5.23
C LEU A 114 -4.78 19.10 -6.03
N GLU A 115 -5.49 18.93 -7.16
CA GLU A 115 -6.07 20.04 -7.91
C GLU A 115 -7.12 20.82 -7.10
N THR A 116 -7.92 20.11 -6.30
CA THR A 116 -8.90 20.73 -5.41
C THR A 116 -8.20 21.59 -4.34
N PHE A 117 -7.13 21.07 -3.72
CA PHE A 117 -6.32 21.86 -2.79
C PHE A 117 -5.67 23.06 -3.46
N ARG A 118 -5.14 22.90 -4.67
CA ARG A 118 -4.55 24.01 -5.45
C ARG A 118 -5.58 25.11 -5.71
N LYS A 119 -6.80 24.76 -6.12
CA LYS A 119 -7.89 25.73 -6.35
C LYS A 119 -8.24 26.45 -5.05
N ALA A 120 -8.42 25.73 -3.94
CA ALA A 120 -8.72 26.34 -2.65
C ALA A 120 -7.61 27.31 -2.19
N PHE A 121 -6.35 26.92 -2.36
CA PHE A 121 -5.20 27.79 -2.05
C PHE A 121 -5.20 29.07 -2.89
N GLN A 122 -5.47 28.99 -4.19
CA GLN A 122 -5.55 30.16 -5.08
C GLN A 122 -6.70 31.10 -4.72
N HIS A 123 -7.86 30.57 -4.34
CA HIS A 123 -8.99 31.41 -3.90
C HIS A 123 -8.74 32.10 -2.56
N ASN A 124 -7.94 31.49 -1.68
CA ASN A 124 -7.60 32.02 -0.36
C ASN A 124 -6.35 32.92 -0.37
N GLN A 125 -5.72 33.16 -1.52
CA GLN A 125 -4.69 34.19 -1.58
C GLN A 125 -5.35 35.56 -1.45
N PRO A 126 -4.91 36.43 -0.52
CA PRO A 126 -5.39 37.80 -0.50
C PRO A 126 -5.12 38.40 -1.88
N ILE A 127 -6.13 39.09 -2.43
CA ILE A 127 -5.94 39.94 -3.61
C ILE A 127 -4.70 40.77 -3.31
N GLN A 128 -3.60 40.56 -4.04
CA GLN A 128 -2.50 41.50 -4.00
C GLN A 128 -3.06 42.82 -4.52
N LEU A 129 -3.51 43.67 -3.59
CA LEU A 129 -3.78 45.07 -3.86
C LEU A 129 -2.44 45.62 -4.31
N ASN A 130 -2.26 45.73 -5.63
CA ASN A 130 -1.20 46.50 -6.26
C ASN A 130 -1.30 47.92 -5.71
N THR A 131 -0.62 48.15 -4.59
CA THR A 131 -0.43 49.46 -4.01
C THR A 131 0.79 50.01 -4.74
N ARG A 132 0.52 51.07 -5.50
CA ARG A 132 1.46 51.76 -6.40
C ARG A 132 2.73 52.22 -5.69
#